data_AF-A0A3B9L3E8-F1
#
_entry.id   AF-A0A3B9L3E8-F1
#
_cell.length_a   1.000
_cell.length_b   1.000
_cell.length_c   1.000
_cell.angle_alpha   90.00
_cell.angle_beta   90.00
_cell.angle_gamma   90.00
#
_symmetry.space_group_name_H-M   'P 1'
#
loop_
_entity.id
_entity.type
_entity.pdbx_description
1 polymer ?
#
loop_
_entity_poly.entity_id
_entity_poly.type
_entity_poly.pdbx_seq_one_letter_code
_entity_poly.pdbx_strand_id
1 'polypeptide(L)'
;NIEASLRWENDRFSISGNIFHADFDGFIYLTPGVVLEDGVEVDELDELPVFLFQQQGASFTGAEIEAEARFPEGLLGANWVTSASLDLVDGELD
;
A
#
# COMPACT_ATOMS: atom_id res chain seq x y z
N ASN A 1 9.90 5.19 -12.10
CA ASN A 1 8.69 5.92 -11.65
C ASN A 1 7.87 6.50 -12.80
N ILE A 2 6.74 5.87 -13.12
CA ILE A 2 5.73 6.32 -14.09
C ILE A 2 4.36 6.21 -13.43
N GLU A 3 3.50 7.20 -13.64
CA GLU A 3 2.12 7.21 -13.13
C GLU A 3 1.17 7.74 -14.19
N ALA A 4 -0.03 7.18 -14.27
CA ALA A 4 -1.14 7.71 -15.06
C ALA A 4 -2.43 7.63 -14.26
N SER A 5 -3.17 8.75 -14.25
CA SER A 5 -4.36 8.89 -13.40
C SER A 5 -5.52 9.48 -14.19
N LEU A 6 -6.72 9.00 -13.90
CA LEU A 6 -7.97 9.45 -14.50
C LEU A 6 -8.97 9.77 -13.38
N ARG A 7 -9.64 10.91 -13.49
CA ARG A 7 -10.70 11.32 -12.57
C ARG A 7 -11.91 11.77 -13.34
N TRP A 8 -13.08 11.32 -12.90
CA TRP A 8 -14.36 11.84 -13.34
C TRP A 8 -15.25 12.17 -12.13
N GLU A 9 -15.96 13.29 -12.21
CA GLU A 9 -16.78 13.80 -11.11
C GLU A 9 -17.99 14.57 -11.62
N ASN A 10 -19.09 14.45 -10.88
CA ASN A 10 -20.28 15.30 -10.97
C ASN A 10 -20.93 15.42 -9.57
N ASP A 11 -22.07 16.11 -9.49
CA ASP A 11 -22.77 16.39 -8.23
C ASP A 11 -23.22 15.15 -7.44
N ARG A 12 -23.33 13.99 -8.08
CA ARG A 12 -23.85 12.75 -7.50
C ARG A 12 -22.83 11.62 -7.40
N PHE A 13 -21.75 11.69 -8.16
CA PHE A 13 -20.81 10.59 -8.26
C PHE A 13 -19.39 11.07 -8.58
N SER A 14 -18.40 10.41 -8.00
CA SER A 14 -17.00 10.53 -8.40
C SER A 14 -16.36 9.16 -8.57
N ILE A 15 -15.45 9.06 -9.52
CA ILE A 15 -14.57 7.91 -9.70
C ILE A 15 -13.16 8.39 -10.04
N SER A 16 -12.18 7.84 -9.35
CA SER A 16 -10.75 8.00 -9.62
C SER A 16 -10.15 6.65 -9.95
N GLY A 17 -9.16 6.67 -10.83
CA GLY A 17 -8.29 5.54 -11.06
C GLY A 17 -6.86 5.99 -11.26
N ASN A 18 -5.92 5.23 -10.74
CA ASN A 18 -4.48 5.44 -10.88
C ASN A 18 -3.84 4.11 -11.30
N ILE A 19 -2.82 4.19 -12.15
CA ILE A 19 -1.88 3.10 -12.40
C ILE A 19 -0.47 3.63 -12.23
N PHE A 20 0.41 2.83 -11.65
CA PHE A 20 1.77 3.25 -11.37
C PHE A 20 2.77 2.12 -11.53
N HIS A 21 4.01 2.51 -11.81
CA HIS A 21 5.21 1.67 -11.73
C HIS A 21 6.31 2.47 -11.03
N ALA A 22 6.79 1.97 -9.91
CA ALA A 22 7.76 2.64 -9.04
C ALA A 22 8.99 1.76 -8.79
N ASP A 23 10.17 2.36 -8.91
CA ASP A 23 11.47 1.72 -8.74
C ASP A 23 12.17 2.36 -7.54
N PHE A 24 12.77 1.52 -6.70
CA PHE A 24 13.50 1.93 -5.50
C PHE A 24 14.90 1.32 -5.52
N ASP A 25 15.93 2.15 -5.70
CA ASP A 25 17.34 1.71 -5.66
C ASP A 25 17.81 1.30 -4.23
N GLY A 26 16.99 1.55 -3.21
CA GLY A 26 17.35 1.33 -1.82
C GLY A 26 16.13 1.21 -0.93
N PHE A 27 15.22 0.31 -1.28
CA PHE A 27 14.06 -0.05 -0.49
C PHE A 27 14.51 -0.69 0.83
N ILE A 28 14.11 -0.06 1.95
CA ILE A 28 14.43 -0.54 3.29
C ILE A 28 13.24 -1.35 3.81
N TYR A 29 13.47 -2.62 4.14
CA TYR A 29 12.43 -3.52 4.66
C TYR A 29 12.94 -4.27 5.89
N LEU A 30 11.98 -4.72 6.70
CA LEU A 30 12.24 -5.50 7.89
C LEU A 30 12.18 -6.99 7.52
N THR A 31 13.23 -7.74 7.82
CA THR A 31 13.34 -9.18 7.53
C THR A 31 13.92 -9.92 8.73
N PRO A 32 13.60 -11.22 8.91
CA PRO A 32 14.30 -12.05 9.89
C PRO A 32 15.81 -11.92 9.73
N GLY A 33 16.51 -11.86 10.85
CA GLY A 33 17.96 -11.70 10.90
C GLY A 33 18.57 -12.37 12.12
N VAL A 34 19.87 -12.16 12.30
CA VAL A 34 20.63 -12.70 13.44
C VAL A 34 21.45 -11.60 14.11
N VAL A 35 21.68 -11.73 15.42
CA VAL A 35 22.63 -10.90 16.18
C VAL A 35 23.69 -11.77 16.84
N LEU A 36 24.80 -11.16 17.25
CA LEU A 36 25.82 -11.84 18.05
C LEU A 36 25.47 -11.76 19.54
N GLU A 37 25.26 -12.92 20.16
CA GLU A 37 25.13 -13.09 21.61
C GLU A 37 26.25 -14.03 22.09
N ASP A 38 27.10 -13.57 23.00
CA ASP A 38 28.26 -14.33 23.50
C ASP A 38 29.18 -14.91 22.39
N GLY A 39 29.23 -14.25 21.24
CA GLY A 39 30.03 -14.64 20.08
C GLY A 39 29.40 -15.70 19.18
N VAL A 40 28.13 -16.04 19.40
CA VAL A 40 27.33 -16.94 18.57
C VAL A 40 26.23 -16.16 17.86
N GLU A 41 25.96 -16.47 16.59
CA GLU A 41 24.81 -15.91 15.87
C GLU A 41 23.52 -16.56 16.37
N VAL A 42 22.58 -15.74 16.83
CA VAL A 42 21.26 -16.16 17.32
C VAL A 42 20.17 -15.40 16.56
N ASP A 43 19.08 -16.08 16.23
CA ASP A 43 17.87 -15.54 15.59
C ASP A 43 16.77 -15.16 16.58
N GLU A 44 16.99 -15.43 17.88
CA GLU A 44 16.17 -14.99 18.99
C GLU A 44 17.03 -14.32 20.07
N LEU A 45 16.53 -13.25 20.67
CA LEU A 45 17.14 -12.57 21.83
C LEU A 45 16.06 -12.36 22.88
N ASP A 46 16.30 -12.78 24.13
CA ASP A 46 15.30 -12.78 25.21
C ASP A 46 13.98 -13.48 24.79
N GLU A 47 14.07 -14.62 24.09
CA GLU A 47 12.93 -15.40 23.56
C GLU A 47 12.09 -14.65 22.50
N LEU A 48 12.61 -13.57 21.92
CA LEU A 48 11.95 -12.80 20.87
C LEU A 48 12.71 -12.90 19.54
N PRO A 49 12.01 -13.06 18.40
CA PRO A 49 12.66 -13.15 17.11
C PRO A 49 13.39 -11.85 16.75
N VAL A 50 14.58 -12.00 16.19
CA VAL A 50 15.41 -10.91 15.71
C VAL A 50 14.99 -10.52 14.30
N PHE A 51 14.79 -9.22 14.11
CA PHE A 51 14.56 -8.63 12.80
C PHE A 51 15.57 -7.52 12.53
N LEU A 52 16.05 -7.46 11.30
CA LEU A 52 17.01 -6.45 10.86
C LEU A 52 16.42 -5.66 9.68
N PHE A 53 16.73 -4.36 9.65
CA PHE A 53 16.49 -3.55 8.46
C PHE A 53 17.55 -3.90 7.42
N GLN A 54 17.08 -4.35 6.26
CA GLN A 54 17.91 -4.55 5.07
C GLN A 54 17.52 -3.55 3.99
N GLN A 55 18.46 -3.27 3.10
CA GLN A 55 18.26 -2.37 1.98
C GLN A 55 18.56 -3.11 0.67
N GLN A 56 17.60 -3.13 -0.25
CA GLN A 56 17.69 -3.81 -1.54
C GLN A 56 16.97 -3.00 -2.64
N GLY A 57 17.24 -3.31 -3.90
CA GLY A 57 16.39 -2.84 -4.99
C GLY A 57 14.97 -3.39 -4.86
N ALA A 58 13.96 -2.61 -5.22
CA ALA A 58 12.59 -3.09 -5.30
C ALA A 58 11.81 -2.38 -6.40
N SER A 59 10.88 -3.10 -7.03
CA SER A 59 9.92 -2.54 -7.97
C SER A 59 8.49 -2.80 -7.51
N PHE A 60 7.61 -1.84 -7.72
CA PHE A 60 6.19 -1.91 -7.37
C PHE A 60 5.36 -1.48 -8.57
N THR A 61 4.45 -2.34 -9.00
CA THR A 61 3.46 -2.03 -10.04
C THR A 61 2.07 -2.15 -9.44
N GLY A 62 1.23 -1.15 -9.66
CA GLY A 62 -0.11 -1.19 -9.08
C GLY A 62 -1.16 -0.39 -9.83
N ALA A 63 -2.39 -0.63 -9.40
CA ALA A 63 -3.57 0.07 -9.86
C ALA A 63 -4.53 0.30 -8.69
N GLU A 64 -5.06 1.50 -8.60
CA GLU A 64 -6.04 1.92 -7.60
C GLU A 64 -7.30 2.40 -8.34
N ILE A 65 -8.47 2.04 -7.83
CA ILE A 65 -9.76 2.59 -8.26
C ILE A 65 -10.56 2.97 -7.01
N GLU A 66 -11.07 4.19 -6.98
CA GLU A 66 -11.97 4.67 -5.93
C GLU A 66 -13.26 5.17 -6.57
N ALA A 67 -14.40 4.93 -5.93
CA ALA A 67 -15.68 5.44 -6.34
C ALA A 67 -16.49 5.95 -5.14
N GLU A 68 -17.24 7.01 -5.36
CA GLU A 68 -18.13 7.61 -4.36
C GLU A 68 -19.48 7.95 -5.00
N ALA A 69 -20.57 7.64 -4.31
CA ALA A 69 -21.93 7.99 -4.69
C ALA A 69 -22.59 8.84 -3.58
N ARG A 70 -23.24 9.94 -4.00
CA ARG A 70 -23.95 10.89 -3.13
C ARG A 70 -25.45 10.84 -3.42
N PHE A 71 -26.24 10.58 -2.38
CA PHE A 71 -27.69 10.53 -2.43
C PHE A 71 -28.27 11.62 -1.51
N PRO A 72 -28.37 12.87 -1.98
CA PRO A 72 -29.07 13.92 -1.25
C PRO A 72 -30.56 13.55 -1.13
N GLU A 73 -31.16 13.80 0.04
CA GLU A 73 -32.56 13.47 0.34
C GLU A 73 -32.93 12.00 0.03
N GLY A 74 -31.99 11.08 0.27
CA GLY A 74 -32.16 9.65 0.06
C GLY A 74 -33.10 8.99 1.10
N LEU A 75 -32.83 7.73 1.45
CA LEU A 75 -33.70 6.98 2.36
C LEU A 75 -33.97 7.77 3.65
N LEU A 76 -35.25 7.84 4.04
CA LEU A 76 -35.75 8.58 5.20
C LEU A 76 -35.53 10.11 5.14
N GLY A 77 -35.29 10.68 3.95
CA GLY A 77 -34.99 12.09 3.77
C GLY A 77 -33.58 12.48 4.22
N ALA A 78 -32.71 11.51 4.51
CA ALA A 78 -31.34 11.73 4.92
C ALA A 78 -30.40 11.84 3.71
N ASN A 79 -29.30 12.57 3.87
CA ASN A 79 -28.22 12.61 2.87
C ASN A 79 -27.29 11.44 3.10
N TRP A 80 -27.07 10.62 2.06
CA TRP A 80 -26.16 9.48 2.12
C TRP A 80 -24.94 9.70 1.23
N VAL A 81 -23.79 9.23 1.70
CA VAL A 81 -22.58 9.09 0.90
C VAL A 81 -22.09 7.67 1.07
N THR A 82 -21.71 7.03 -0.02
CA THR A 82 -21.16 5.68 -0.03
C THR A 82 -19.90 5.67 -0.88
N SER A 83 -18.84 5.09 -0.34
CA SER A 83 -17.57 4.95 -1.03
C SER A 83 -17.15 3.49 -1.12
N ALA A 84 -16.34 3.19 -2.14
CA ALA A 84 -15.66 1.92 -2.31
C ALA A 84 -14.30 2.18 -2.95
N SER A 85 -13.29 1.40 -2.56
CA SER A 85 -11.97 1.41 -3.19
C SER A 85 -11.51 -0.02 -3.47
N LEU A 86 -10.64 -0.15 -4.46
CA LEU A 86 -9.94 -1.38 -4.79
C LEU A 86 -8.49 -1.04 -5.14
N ASP A 87 -7.58 -1.69 -4.44
CA ASP A 87 -6.14 -1.56 -4.62
C ASP A 87 -5.54 -2.89 -5.04
N LEU A 88 -4.74 -2.86 -6.10
CA LEU A 88 -3.98 -4.01 -6.60
C LEU A 88 -2.52 -3.57 -6.67
N VAL A 89 -1.65 -4.24 -5.90
CA VAL A 89 -0.21 -3.95 -5.88
C VAL A 89 0.55 -5.26 -5.99
N ASP A 90 1.47 -5.30 -6.94
CA ASP A 90 2.46 -6.34 -7.12
C ASP A 90 3.84 -5.73 -6.85
N GLY A 91 4.67 -6.44 -6.08
CA GLY A 91 5.96 -5.92 -5.63
C GLY A 91 7.03 -7.01 -5.64
N GLU A 92 8.19 -6.67 -6.17
CA GLU A 92 9.35 -7.56 -6.31
C GLU A 92 10.59 -6.93 -5.67
N LEU A 93 11.47 -7.76 -5.10
CA LEU A 93 12.80 -7.38 -4.61
C LEU A 93 13.85 -7.87 -5.62
N ASP A 94 14.87 -7.04 -5.90
CA ASP A 94 15.92 -7.28 -6.92
C ASP A 94 17.25 -7.78 -6.35
#